data_AF-A0A0E9LXI5-F1
#
_entry.id   AF-A0A0E9LXI5-F1
#
_cell.length_a   1.000
_cell.length_b   1.000
_cell.length_c   1.000
_cell.angle_alpha   90.00
_cell.angle_beta   90.00
_cell.angle_gamma   90.00
#
_symmetry.space_group_name_H-M   'P 1'
#
loop_
_entity.id
_entity.type
_entity.pdbx_description
1 polymer ?
#
loop_
_entity_poly.entity_id
_entity_poly.type
_entity_poly.pdbx_seq_one_letter_code
_entity_poly.pdbx_strand_id
1 'polypeptide(L)'
;MILEAERQWEKGAIVNIMWHACSPLVQEPCSWGEGNGVLNPMNDEEWQSLLTYGTPVNQAFYKRLDELAVYLAYLKTKGVEVMFRPFHEMNQGLFWWGGRPGENGTAALFRLTHNYLTKEKGLDNLIWVWNVQDLSFDWEAYNPGAEYWDVMSLDVYDEAGFTQRNYELMLEVSGGKPFGIGECAKLPTEDLLTEQPRWVFFMAWAELVFEHNTKSEIKSLYSSPRVEVIAP
;
A
#
# COMPACT_ATOMS: atom_id res chain seq x y z
N MET A 1 -10.42 -0.77 14.34
CA MET A 1 -9.76 -0.13 13.18
C MET A 1 -10.63 0.99 12.59
N ILE A 2 -11.81 0.69 12.05
CA ILE A 2 -12.60 1.69 11.30
C ILE A 2 -13.07 2.89 12.14
N LEU A 3 -13.59 2.67 13.35
CA LEU A 3 -13.95 3.77 14.26
C LEU A 3 -12.72 4.59 14.71
N GLU A 4 -11.53 3.97 14.71
CA GLU A 4 -10.29 4.68 15.02
C GLU A 4 -9.88 5.58 13.86
N ALA A 5 -10.02 5.11 12.61
CA ALA A 5 -9.76 5.91 11.43
C ALA A 5 -10.65 7.16 11.38
N GLU A 6 -11.96 7.01 11.68
CA GLU A 6 -12.89 8.15 11.84
C GLU A 6 -12.38 9.13 12.90
N ARG A 7 -12.03 8.64 14.11
CA ARG A 7 -11.55 9.49 15.21
C ARG A 7 -10.27 10.24 14.86
N GLN A 8 -9.36 9.65 14.10
CA GLN A 8 -8.11 10.30 13.70
C GLN A 8 -8.36 11.32 12.59
N TRP A 9 -9.24 11.02 11.64
CA TRP A 9 -9.68 11.97 10.62
C TRP A 9 -10.31 13.23 11.24
N GLU A 10 -11.18 13.07 12.24
CA GLU A 10 -11.77 14.19 12.99
C GLU A 10 -10.73 15.08 13.70
N LYS A 11 -9.53 14.55 13.96
CA LYS A 11 -8.39 15.28 14.51
C LYS A 11 -7.48 15.91 13.45
N GLY A 12 -7.83 15.77 12.17
CA GLY A 12 -7.05 16.28 11.04
C GLY A 12 -5.98 15.33 10.53
N ALA A 13 -6.01 14.04 10.92
CA ALA A 13 -5.10 13.05 10.36
C ALA A 13 -5.50 12.62 8.96
N ILE A 14 -4.50 12.39 8.10
CA ILE A 14 -4.69 11.64 6.86
C ILE A 14 -4.75 10.15 7.22
N VAL A 15 -5.80 9.46 6.75
CA VAL A 15 -6.02 8.03 7.02
C VAL A 15 -5.38 7.20 5.92
N ASN A 16 -4.42 6.35 6.28
CA ASN A 16 -3.82 5.35 5.40
C ASN A 16 -4.25 3.93 5.84
N ILE A 17 -4.78 3.14 4.92
CA ILE A 17 -5.24 1.76 5.16
C ILE A 17 -4.58 0.83 4.15
N MET A 18 -3.86 -0.15 4.67
CA MET A 18 -3.31 -1.29 3.93
C MET A 18 -4.16 -2.55 4.16
N TRP A 19 -3.97 -3.57 3.31
CA TRP A 19 -4.75 -4.80 3.39
C TRP A 19 -3.91 -6.05 3.15
N HIS A 20 -3.46 -6.68 4.25
CA HIS A 20 -2.90 -8.03 4.23
C HIS A 20 -4.03 -9.05 4.04
N ALA A 21 -4.47 -9.21 2.79
CA ALA A 21 -5.58 -10.08 2.43
C ALA A 21 -5.18 -11.55 2.55
N CYS A 22 -6.06 -12.37 3.13
CA CYS A 22 -5.94 -13.82 2.99
C CYS A 22 -5.89 -14.20 1.51
N SER A 23 -5.30 -15.35 1.16
CA SER A 23 -5.39 -15.89 -0.21
C SER A 23 -6.81 -16.39 -0.51
N PRO A 24 -7.46 -16.08 -1.65
CA PRO A 24 -8.82 -16.54 -1.96
C PRO A 24 -8.95 -18.05 -2.13
N LEU A 25 -7.84 -18.80 -2.03
CA LEU A 25 -7.81 -20.25 -1.95
C LEU A 25 -8.11 -20.80 -0.54
N VAL A 26 -8.12 -19.95 0.48
CA VAL A 26 -8.30 -20.36 1.90
C VAL A 26 -9.52 -19.67 2.54
N GLN A 27 -9.89 -20.06 3.76
CA GLN A 27 -10.99 -19.41 4.50
C GLN A 27 -10.49 -18.25 5.37
N GLU A 28 -11.41 -17.36 5.77
CA GLU A 28 -11.15 -16.30 6.75
C GLU A 28 -11.79 -16.64 8.11
N PRO A 29 -11.13 -16.28 9.24
CA PRO A 29 -9.81 -15.66 9.32
C PRO A 29 -8.69 -16.64 8.94
N CYS A 30 -7.58 -16.10 8.42
CA CYS A 30 -6.41 -16.88 7.99
C CYS A 30 -5.17 -16.55 8.84
N SER A 31 -4.11 -17.36 8.71
CA SER A 31 -2.82 -17.12 9.34
C SER A 31 -1.93 -16.20 8.50
N TRP A 32 -0.75 -15.85 9.03
CA TRP A 32 0.29 -15.22 8.23
C TRP A 32 0.86 -16.20 7.21
N GLY A 33 1.35 -17.36 7.68
CA GLY A 33 2.18 -18.29 6.90
C GLY A 33 1.50 -19.08 5.78
N GLU A 34 2.31 -19.91 5.13
CA GLU A 34 1.90 -20.78 4.02
C GLU A 34 0.81 -21.79 4.42
N GLY A 35 0.00 -22.23 3.45
CA GLY A 35 -1.01 -23.28 3.59
C GLY A 35 -2.36 -22.84 4.16
N ASN A 36 -2.43 -21.71 4.85
CA ASN A 36 -3.72 -21.16 5.34
C ASN A 36 -3.67 -19.64 5.56
N GLY A 37 -3.01 -18.87 4.69
CA GLY A 37 -2.67 -17.50 5.05
C GLY A 37 -2.38 -16.51 3.92
N VAL A 38 -1.83 -15.38 4.34
CA VAL A 38 -1.38 -14.26 3.51
C VAL A 38 -0.20 -14.66 2.62
N LEU A 39 0.63 -15.60 3.08
CA LEU A 39 1.76 -16.14 2.31
C LEU A 39 1.39 -17.36 1.46
N ASN A 40 0.10 -17.71 1.32
CA ASN A 40 -0.29 -18.92 0.60
C ASN A 40 -0.26 -18.71 -0.94
N PRO A 41 0.73 -19.26 -1.66
CA PRO A 41 0.99 -18.92 -3.06
C PRO A 41 -0.12 -19.42 -3.99
N MET A 42 -0.15 -18.89 -5.21
CA MET A 42 -0.99 -19.38 -6.31
C MET A 42 -0.14 -19.85 -7.48
N ASN A 43 -0.47 -21.01 -8.02
CA ASN A 43 0.01 -21.40 -9.34
C ASN A 43 -0.70 -20.61 -10.46
N ASP A 44 -0.27 -20.79 -11.71
CA ASP A 44 -0.79 -20.01 -12.84
C ASP A 44 -2.25 -20.31 -13.19
N GLU A 45 -2.73 -21.53 -12.97
CA GLU A 45 -4.14 -21.89 -13.19
C GLU A 45 -5.03 -21.23 -12.13
N GLU A 46 -4.61 -21.24 -10.87
CA GLU A 46 -5.30 -20.55 -9.77
C GLU A 46 -5.33 -19.03 -9.97
N TRP A 47 -4.21 -18.45 -10.43
CA TRP A 47 -4.13 -17.03 -10.77
C TRP A 47 -5.04 -16.66 -11.95
N GLN A 48 -5.03 -17.48 -13.01
CA GLN A 48 -5.93 -17.28 -14.14
C GLN A 48 -7.39 -17.42 -13.73
N SER A 49 -7.69 -18.36 -12.82
CA SER A 49 -9.01 -18.52 -12.22
C SER A 49 -9.41 -17.26 -11.44
N LEU A 50 -8.54 -16.71 -10.58
CA LEU A 50 -8.77 -15.46 -9.85
C LEU A 50 -9.13 -14.29 -10.78
N LEU A 51 -8.42 -14.14 -11.91
CA LEU A 51 -8.64 -13.05 -12.87
C LEU A 51 -9.83 -13.28 -13.82
N THR A 52 -10.38 -14.49 -13.85
CA THR A 52 -11.53 -14.82 -14.72
C THR A 52 -12.84 -14.64 -13.96
N TYR A 53 -13.67 -13.70 -14.42
CA TYR A 53 -14.95 -13.40 -13.78
C TYR A 53 -15.83 -14.65 -13.65
N GLY A 54 -16.34 -14.89 -12.44
CA GLY A 54 -17.33 -15.94 -12.16
C GLY A 54 -16.74 -17.33 -11.85
N THR A 55 -15.43 -17.51 -11.88
CA THR A 55 -14.81 -18.74 -11.35
C THR A 55 -14.96 -18.81 -9.82
N PRO A 56 -14.81 -20.00 -9.20
CA PRO A 56 -14.86 -20.11 -7.73
C PRO A 56 -13.83 -19.23 -7.01
N VAL A 57 -12.59 -19.14 -7.50
CA VAL A 57 -11.53 -18.31 -6.88
C VAL A 57 -11.85 -16.83 -7.01
N ASN A 58 -12.33 -16.41 -8.18
CA ASN A 58 -12.77 -15.04 -8.41
C ASN A 58 -13.96 -14.64 -7.52
N GLN A 59 -14.98 -15.50 -7.39
CA GLN A 59 -16.13 -15.25 -6.52
C GLN A 59 -15.73 -15.20 -5.04
N ALA A 60 -14.81 -16.07 -4.61
CA ALA A 60 -14.25 -16.03 -3.26
C ALA A 60 -13.53 -14.69 -3.02
N PHE A 61 -12.75 -14.21 -3.98
CA PHE A 61 -12.09 -12.90 -3.89
C PHE A 61 -13.09 -11.73 -3.85
N TYR A 62 -14.11 -11.72 -4.71
CA TYR A 62 -15.15 -10.68 -4.69
C TYR A 62 -15.93 -10.65 -3.38
N LYS A 63 -16.20 -11.80 -2.77
CA LYS A 63 -16.83 -11.85 -1.44
C LYS A 63 -15.99 -11.13 -0.39
N ARG A 64 -14.66 -11.17 -0.49
CA ARG A 64 -13.78 -10.42 0.42
C ARG A 64 -13.77 -8.93 0.14
N LEU A 65 -13.81 -8.57 -1.14
CA LEU A 65 -13.98 -7.17 -1.53
C LEU A 65 -15.34 -6.62 -1.06
N ASP A 66 -16.40 -7.44 -1.06
CA ASP A 66 -17.70 -7.09 -0.47
C ASP A 66 -17.56 -6.77 1.03
N GLU A 67 -16.90 -7.65 1.78
CA GLU A 67 -16.69 -7.45 3.22
C GLU A 67 -15.84 -6.21 3.52
N LEU A 68 -14.77 -5.98 2.75
CA LEU A 68 -13.95 -4.77 2.84
C LEU A 68 -14.76 -3.51 2.49
N ALA A 69 -15.56 -3.56 1.43
CA ALA A 69 -16.33 -2.43 0.93
C ALA A 69 -17.33 -1.91 1.97
N VAL A 70 -17.90 -2.77 2.83
CA VAL A 70 -18.78 -2.34 3.92
C VAL A 70 -18.08 -1.33 4.83
N TYR A 71 -16.82 -1.58 5.16
CA TYR A 71 -16.03 -0.73 6.05
C TYR A 71 -15.56 0.56 5.39
N LEU A 72 -15.12 0.47 4.13
CA LEU A 72 -14.73 1.66 3.35
C LEU A 72 -15.94 2.56 3.05
N ALA A 73 -17.12 1.96 2.80
CA ALA A 73 -18.38 2.69 2.66
C ALA A 73 -18.78 3.38 3.95
N TYR A 74 -18.57 2.75 5.12
CA TYR A 74 -18.78 3.43 6.40
C TYR A 74 -17.93 4.70 6.48
N LEU A 75 -16.63 4.63 6.19
CA LEU A 75 -15.73 5.79 6.19
C LEU A 75 -16.20 6.87 5.20
N LYS A 76 -16.66 6.46 4.01
CA LYS A 76 -17.29 7.38 3.05
C LYS A 76 -18.48 8.13 3.65
N THR A 77 -19.39 7.44 4.37
CA THR A 77 -20.55 8.10 5.00
C THR A 77 -20.15 9.10 6.09
N LYS A 78 -18.92 9.01 6.60
CA LYS A 78 -18.34 9.93 7.57
C LYS A 78 -17.50 11.04 6.94
N GLY A 79 -17.40 11.07 5.61
CA GLY A 79 -16.59 12.05 4.87
C GLY A 79 -15.09 11.83 5.05
N VAL A 80 -14.66 10.62 5.40
CA VAL A 80 -13.25 10.26 5.55
C VAL A 80 -12.68 9.86 4.19
N GLU A 81 -11.64 10.55 3.75
CA GLU A 81 -10.82 10.13 2.61
C GLU A 81 -9.76 9.13 3.08
N VAL A 82 -9.54 8.08 2.29
CA VAL A 82 -8.66 6.97 2.67
C VAL A 82 -7.58 6.79 1.61
N MET A 83 -6.33 6.96 1.99
CA MET A 83 -5.20 6.44 1.22
C MET A 83 -5.21 4.91 1.32
N PHE A 84 -5.76 4.26 0.31
CA PHE A 84 -5.92 2.81 0.27
C PHE A 84 -4.76 2.19 -0.50
N ARG A 85 -3.98 1.35 0.18
CA ARG A 85 -2.76 0.72 -0.34
C ARG A 85 -2.92 -0.81 -0.41
N PRO A 86 -3.68 -1.34 -1.39
CA PRO A 86 -3.82 -2.78 -1.57
C PRO A 86 -2.60 -3.37 -2.28
N PHE A 87 -2.36 -4.66 -2.04
CA PHE A 87 -1.32 -5.43 -2.72
C PHE A 87 0.06 -4.77 -2.65
N HIS A 88 0.39 -4.22 -1.47
CA HIS A 88 1.67 -3.57 -1.20
C HIS A 88 2.83 -4.57 -1.34
N GLU A 89 4.02 -4.02 -1.58
CA GLU A 89 5.26 -4.76 -1.87
C GLU A 89 5.09 -5.79 -3.01
N MET A 90 4.31 -5.52 -4.05
CA MET A 90 4.01 -6.57 -5.05
C MET A 90 5.22 -7.08 -5.84
N ASN A 91 6.30 -6.30 -5.88
CA ASN A 91 7.52 -6.64 -6.59
C ASN A 91 8.41 -7.62 -5.79
N GLN A 92 8.00 -8.03 -4.59
CA GLN A 92 8.48 -9.25 -3.97
C GLN A 92 7.52 -10.44 -4.21
N GLY A 93 8.03 -11.66 -4.05
CA GLY A 93 7.28 -12.90 -4.28
C GLY A 93 6.71 -13.57 -3.02
N LEU A 94 6.75 -12.90 -1.87
CA LEU A 94 6.36 -13.51 -0.58
C LEU A 94 4.84 -13.58 -0.40
N PHE A 95 4.13 -12.49 -0.71
CA PHE A 95 2.67 -12.45 -0.62
C PHE A 95 2.02 -13.12 -1.82
N TRP A 96 0.83 -13.71 -1.63
CA TRP A 96 0.15 -14.44 -2.71
C TRP A 96 -0.17 -13.58 -3.94
N TRP A 97 -0.26 -12.26 -3.76
CA TRP A 97 -0.49 -11.28 -4.83
C TRP A 97 0.79 -10.82 -5.53
N GLY A 98 1.97 -11.10 -4.98
CA GLY A 98 3.26 -10.57 -5.43
C GLY A 98 3.99 -11.46 -6.43
N GLY A 99 5.11 -10.97 -6.97
CA GLY A 99 6.02 -11.73 -7.82
C GLY A 99 5.46 -12.08 -9.21
N ARG A 100 4.39 -11.41 -9.64
CA ARG A 100 3.72 -11.61 -10.92
C ARG A 100 3.81 -10.35 -11.79
N PRO A 101 4.90 -10.16 -12.55
CA PRO A 101 5.04 -9.01 -13.44
C PRO A 101 4.16 -9.14 -14.69
N GLY A 102 3.96 -8.02 -15.38
CA GLY A 102 3.29 -7.92 -16.67
C GLY A 102 1.78 -7.64 -16.56
N GLU A 103 1.18 -7.42 -17.74
CA GLU A 103 -0.19 -6.92 -17.87
C GLU A 103 -1.25 -7.82 -17.21
N ASN A 104 -1.02 -9.15 -17.20
CA ASN A 104 -1.89 -10.14 -16.56
C ASN A 104 -1.41 -10.57 -15.17
N GLY A 105 -0.39 -9.90 -14.63
CA GLY A 105 0.16 -10.13 -13.30
C GLY A 105 -0.58 -9.32 -12.23
N THR A 106 0.12 -8.89 -11.18
CA THR A 106 -0.47 -8.13 -10.07
C THR A 106 -1.15 -6.84 -10.54
N ALA A 107 -0.66 -6.25 -11.63
CA ALA A 107 -1.29 -5.11 -12.31
C ALA A 107 -2.76 -5.37 -12.66
N ALA A 108 -3.10 -6.56 -13.20
CA ALA A 108 -4.48 -6.93 -13.50
C ALA A 108 -5.35 -7.07 -12.23
N LEU A 109 -4.80 -7.64 -11.15
CA LEU A 109 -5.50 -7.77 -9.86
C LEU A 109 -5.79 -6.38 -9.26
N PHE A 110 -4.84 -5.45 -9.35
CA PHE A 110 -5.02 -4.08 -8.92
C PHE A 110 -6.14 -3.39 -9.72
N ARG A 111 -6.11 -3.49 -11.05
CA ARG A 111 -7.18 -2.92 -11.92
C ARG A 111 -8.56 -3.52 -11.64
N LEU A 112 -8.63 -4.84 -11.41
CA LEU A 112 -9.86 -5.55 -11.05
C LEU A 112 -10.42 -4.99 -9.74
N THR A 113 -9.59 -4.90 -8.71
CA THR A 113 -9.97 -4.38 -7.38
C THR A 113 -10.39 -2.92 -7.45
N HIS A 114 -9.65 -2.09 -8.19
CA HIS A 114 -9.99 -0.69 -8.45
C HIS A 114 -11.35 -0.55 -9.11
N ASN A 115 -11.58 -1.25 -10.22
CA ASN A 115 -12.87 -1.17 -10.93
C ASN A 115 -14.02 -1.61 -10.02
N TYR A 116 -13.85 -2.68 -9.25
CA TYR A 116 -14.90 -3.15 -8.37
C TYR A 116 -15.23 -2.17 -7.25
N LEU A 117 -14.24 -1.74 -6.48
CA LEU A 117 -14.45 -0.83 -5.34
C LEU A 117 -14.91 0.57 -5.81
N THR A 118 -14.28 1.13 -6.84
CA THR A 118 -14.60 2.48 -7.32
C THR A 118 -15.88 2.51 -8.15
N LYS A 119 -16.01 1.62 -9.16
CA LYS A 119 -17.10 1.71 -10.15
C LYS A 119 -18.34 0.91 -9.72
N GLU A 120 -18.18 -0.28 -9.17
CA GLU A 120 -19.33 -1.11 -8.77
C GLU A 120 -19.83 -0.79 -7.35
N LYS A 121 -18.93 -0.57 -6.39
CA LYS A 121 -19.29 -0.18 -5.02
C LYS A 121 -19.45 1.32 -4.83
N GLY A 122 -19.03 2.13 -5.80
CA GLY A 122 -19.16 3.58 -5.75
C GLY A 122 -18.31 4.21 -4.64
N LEU A 123 -17.16 3.63 -4.30
CA LEU A 123 -16.25 4.17 -3.29
C LEU A 123 -15.34 5.21 -3.96
N ASP A 124 -15.79 6.47 -3.94
CA ASP A 124 -15.10 7.65 -4.47
C ASP A 124 -14.28 8.41 -3.42
N ASN A 125 -14.23 7.90 -2.18
CA ASN A 125 -13.43 8.45 -1.08
C ASN A 125 -12.04 7.78 -0.96
N LEU A 126 -11.66 6.95 -1.94
CA LEU A 126 -10.39 6.24 -1.94
C LEU A 126 -9.37 6.99 -2.79
N ILE A 127 -8.20 7.24 -2.20
CA ILE A 127 -6.98 7.66 -2.89
C ILE A 127 -6.15 6.39 -3.08
N TRP A 128 -5.92 5.99 -4.32
CA TRP A 128 -5.28 4.71 -4.64
C TRP A 128 -3.76 4.82 -4.56
N VAL A 129 -3.17 4.08 -3.64
CA VAL A 129 -1.73 4.04 -3.42
C VAL A 129 -1.13 2.80 -4.07
N TRP A 130 -0.34 2.98 -5.11
CA TRP A 130 0.44 1.91 -5.74
C TRP A 130 1.80 1.79 -5.05
N ASN A 131 2.13 0.60 -4.54
CA ASN A 131 3.28 0.44 -3.65
C ASN A 131 4.24 -0.66 -4.07
N VAL A 132 5.53 -0.35 -4.02
CA VAL A 132 6.66 -1.23 -4.29
C VAL A 132 7.62 -1.26 -3.10
N GLN A 133 8.49 -2.25 -3.05
CA GLN A 133 9.57 -2.40 -2.06
C GLN A 133 10.95 -2.22 -2.71
N ASP A 134 11.94 -1.83 -1.93
CA ASP A 134 13.34 -1.58 -2.32
C ASP A 134 14.20 -2.84 -2.58
N LEU A 135 13.58 -3.95 -3.02
CA LEU A 135 14.27 -5.22 -3.31
C LEU A 135 14.62 -5.44 -4.79
N SER A 136 13.87 -4.81 -5.68
CA SER A 136 14.05 -4.91 -7.14
C SER A 136 13.89 -3.53 -7.79
N PHE A 137 14.20 -3.42 -9.08
CA PHE A 137 14.10 -2.17 -9.85
C PHE A 137 13.18 -2.28 -11.07
N ASP A 138 12.47 -3.39 -11.22
CA ASP A 138 11.52 -3.68 -12.30
C ASP A 138 10.10 -3.19 -11.97
N TRP A 139 9.98 -2.10 -11.22
CA TRP A 139 8.69 -1.58 -10.71
C TRP A 139 7.65 -1.35 -11.81
N GLU A 140 8.07 -0.86 -12.97
CA GLU A 140 7.18 -0.61 -14.10
C GLU A 140 6.46 -1.88 -14.58
N ALA A 141 7.04 -3.06 -14.39
CA ALA A 141 6.41 -4.33 -14.73
C ALA A 141 5.16 -4.63 -13.88
N TYR A 142 4.96 -3.91 -12.77
CA TYR A 142 3.83 -4.03 -11.86
C TYR A 142 2.88 -2.84 -11.93
N ASN A 143 3.16 -1.83 -12.76
CA ASN A 143 2.35 -0.62 -12.88
C ASN A 143 0.96 -0.96 -13.43
N PRO A 144 -0.14 -0.69 -12.71
CA PRO A 144 -1.47 -1.02 -13.19
C PRO A 144 -1.98 -0.04 -14.27
N GLY A 145 -1.22 1.02 -14.57
CA GLY A 145 -1.56 2.09 -15.50
C GLY A 145 -1.93 3.38 -14.77
N ALA A 146 -1.53 4.52 -15.33
CA ALA A 146 -1.61 5.84 -14.67
C ALA A 146 -3.03 6.29 -14.27
N GLU A 147 -4.07 5.67 -14.79
CA GLU A 147 -5.49 5.93 -14.48
C GLU A 147 -6.01 5.14 -13.28
N TYR A 148 -5.25 4.17 -12.78
CA TYR A 148 -5.67 3.28 -11.69
C TYR A 148 -5.11 3.66 -10.33
N TRP A 149 -4.10 4.54 -10.27
CA TRP A 149 -3.46 4.94 -9.02
C TRP A 149 -3.23 6.46 -8.97
N ASP A 150 -3.27 7.00 -7.76
CA ASP A 150 -3.16 8.43 -7.48
C ASP A 150 -1.79 8.80 -6.90
N VAL A 151 -1.27 7.94 -6.02
CA VAL A 151 -0.01 8.13 -5.29
C VAL A 151 0.83 6.88 -5.42
N MET A 152 2.15 7.02 -5.59
CA MET A 152 3.08 5.90 -5.51
C MET A 152 3.73 5.85 -4.12
N SER A 153 4.09 4.68 -3.60
CA SER A 153 4.89 4.59 -2.38
C SER A 153 5.97 3.52 -2.44
N LEU A 154 7.09 3.80 -1.79
CA LEU A 154 8.22 2.89 -1.64
C LEU A 154 8.34 2.44 -0.19
N ASP A 155 8.37 1.13 0.03
CA ASP A 155 8.72 0.54 1.32
C ASP A 155 10.24 0.35 1.35
N VAL A 156 10.88 0.89 2.40
CA VAL A 156 12.33 0.98 2.53
C VAL A 156 12.80 0.18 3.74
N TYR A 157 13.32 -1.01 3.49
CA TYR A 157 13.83 -1.92 4.51
C TYR A 157 15.24 -2.45 4.21
N ASP A 158 15.78 -2.22 3.01
CA ASP A 158 17.17 -2.57 2.69
C ASP A 158 18.16 -1.79 3.57
N GLU A 159 19.31 -2.42 3.89
CA GLU A 159 20.33 -1.80 4.74
C GLU A 159 20.91 -0.51 4.16
N ALA A 160 20.89 -0.34 2.83
CA ALA A 160 21.33 0.89 2.17
C ALA A 160 20.36 2.07 2.41
N GLY A 161 19.12 1.80 2.82
CA GLY A 161 18.11 2.80 3.15
C GLY A 161 17.67 3.66 1.97
N PHE A 162 17.54 4.96 2.22
CA PHE A 162 16.98 5.94 1.27
C PHE A 162 17.95 6.35 0.15
N THR A 163 18.36 5.41 -0.68
CA THR A 163 19.37 5.65 -1.72
C THR A 163 18.91 6.64 -2.79
N GLN A 164 19.87 7.39 -3.36
CA GLN A 164 19.61 8.30 -4.48
C GLN A 164 19.01 7.56 -5.70
N ARG A 165 19.43 6.31 -5.94
CA ARG A 165 18.89 5.46 -7.01
C ARG A 165 17.40 5.21 -6.83
N ASN A 166 16.98 4.85 -5.61
CA ASN A 166 15.56 4.61 -5.31
C ASN A 166 14.75 5.88 -5.53
N TYR A 167 15.26 7.03 -5.09
CA TYR A 167 14.61 8.32 -5.28
C TYR A 167 14.49 8.72 -6.76
N GLU A 168 15.54 8.55 -7.56
CA GLU A 168 15.52 8.82 -9.00
C GLU A 168 14.53 7.92 -9.74
N LEU A 169 14.46 6.64 -9.37
CA LEU A 169 13.50 5.71 -9.97
C LEU A 169 12.05 6.08 -9.59
N MET A 170 11.80 6.54 -8.35
CA MET A 170 10.48 7.05 -7.96
C MET A 170 10.09 8.30 -8.77
N LEU A 171 11.04 9.20 -9.03
CA LEU A 171 10.80 10.38 -9.89
C LEU A 171 10.42 9.97 -11.32
N GLU A 172 11.11 8.97 -11.88
CA GLU A 172 10.84 8.46 -13.23
C GLU A 172 9.49 7.76 -13.32
N VAL A 173 9.28 6.75 -12.49
CA VAL A 173 8.12 5.84 -12.55
C VAL A 173 6.83 6.54 -12.11
N SER A 174 6.90 7.49 -11.18
CA SER A 174 5.71 8.25 -10.76
C SER A 174 5.10 9.10 -11.88
N GLY A 175 5.84 9.37 -12.97
CA GLY A 175 5.35 10.20 -14.07
C GLY A 175 4.88 11.59 -13.62
N GLY A 176 5.45 12.11 -12.53
CA GLY A 176 5.09 13.40 -11.93
C GLY A 176 3.97 13.34 -10.88
N LYS A 177 3.29 12.21 -10.69
CA LYS A 177 2.32 12.02 -9.59
C LYS A 177 3.02 12.07 -8.21
N PRO A 178 2.29 12.37 -7.12
CA PRO A 178 2.87 12.36 -5.77
C PRO A 178 3.40 10.99 -5.39
N PHE A 179 4.44 10.97 -4.56
CA PHE A 179 4.93 9.72 -3.99
C PHE A 179 5.52 9.88 -2.59
N GLY A 180 5.50 8.80 -1.81
CA GLY A 180 5.92 8.79 -0.40
C GLY A 180 6.70 7.54 0.01
N ILE A 181 7.19 7.55 1.24
CA ILE A 181 7.79 6.40 1.91
C ILE A 181 6.62 5.62 2.55
N GLY A 182 6.23 4.52 1.91
CA GLY A 182 5.07 3.71 2.30
C GLY A 182 5.28 3.03 3.65
N GLU A 183 6.49 2.54 3.87
CA GLU A 183 6.98 1.91 5.09
C GLU A 183 8.48 2.15 5.27
N CYS A 184 8.94 2.24 6.52
CA CYS A 184 10.36 2.23 6.85
C CYS A 184 10.59 1.81 8.31
N ALA A 185 11.73 1.14 8.58
CA ALA A 185 12.19 0.93 9.95
C ALA A 185 12.93 2.16 10.49
N LYS A 186 13.94 2.63 9.74
CA LYS A 186 14.68 3.85 10.04
C LYS A 186 13.95 5.05 9.43
N LEU A 187 13.68 6.08 10.23
CA LEU A 187 13.05 7.31 9.76
C LEU A 187 14.00 8.11 8.85
N PRO A 188 13.47 8.86 7.86
CA PRO A 188 14.28 9.78 7.08
C PRO A 188 14.86 10.89 7.97
N THR A 189 15.99 11.47 7.58
CA THR A 189 16.56 12.64 8.25
C THR A 189 16.10 13.93 7.58
N GLU A 190 16.24 15.07 8.26
CA GLU A 190 15.99 16.38 7.65
C GLU A 190 16.88 16.65 6.42
N ASP A 191 18.17 16.26 6.50
CA ASP A 191 19.10 16.38 5.38
C ASP A 191 18.61 15.57 4.18
N LEU A 192 18.18 14.33 4.41
CA LEU A 192 17.60 13.49 3.36
C LEU A 192 16.34 14.14 2.75
N LEU A 193 15.41 14.65 3.56
CA LEU A 193 14.19 15.32 3.06
C LEU A 193 14.48 16.67 2.36
N THR A 194 15.68 17.21 2.55
CA THR A 194 16.18 18.39 1.85
C THR A 194 16.79 18.01 0.50
N GLU A 195 17.57 16.93 0.46
CA GLU A 195 18.20 16.39 -0.76
C GLU A 195 17.18 15.68 -1.67
N GLN A 196 16.16 15.04 -1.09
CA GLN A 196 15.10 14.30 -1.75
C GLN A 196 13.72 14.95 -1.48
N PRO A 197 13.47 16.17 -1.98
CA PRO A 197 12.35 17.00 -1.51
C PRO A 197 10.96 16.56 -1.98
N ARG A 198 10.83 15.50 -2.78
CA ARG A 198 9.56 15.08 -3.40
C ARG A 198 8.77 14.03 -2.59
N TRP A 199 9.34 13.50 -1.51
CA TRP A 199 8.60 12.65 -0.58
C TRP A 199 7.47 13.43 0.09
N VAL A 200 6.22 13.02 -0.14
CA VAL A 200 5.02 13.73 0.37
C VAL A 200 4.51 13.18 1.71
N PHE A 201 4.90 11.97 2.07
CA PHE A 201 4.64 11.38 3.38
C PHE A 201 5.72 10.31 3.68
N PHE A 202 5.83 9.95 4.96
CA PHE A 202 6.54 8.75 5.40
C PHE A 202 5.76 8.06 6.50
N MET A 203 5.86 6.74 6.58
CA MET A 203 5.22 5.96 7.63
C MET A 203 6.20 4.92 8.16
N ALA A 204 6.59 5.05 9.43
CA ALA A 204 7.42 4.02 10.05
C ALA A 204 6.56 2.90 10.64
N TRP A 205 7.06 1.67 10.56
CA TRP A 205 6.28 0.49 10.93
C TRP A 205 6.25 0.28 12.45
N ALA A 206 5.09 0.53 13.05
CA ALA A 206 4.72 0.13 14.41
C ALA A 206 5.87 0.21 15.45
N GLU A 207 6.32 -0.92 15.97
CA GLU A 207 7.40 -1.02 16.96
C GLU A 207 8.78 -0.60 16.44
N LEU A 208 9.04 -0.76 15.15
CA LEU A 208 10.34 -0.46 14.53
C LEU A 208 10.71 1.01 14.66
N VAL A 209 9.71 1.89 14.80
CA VAL A 209 9.90 3.31 15.13
C VAL A 209 10.85 3.47 16.32
N PHE A 210 10.63 2.74 17.41
CA PHE A 210 11.40 2.89 18.64
C PHE A 210 12.57 1.91 18.75
N GLU A 211 12.61 0.88 17.92
CA GLU A 211 13.73 -0.07 17.85
C GLU A 211 14.88 0.45 16.99
N HIS A 212 14.58 1.15 15.90
CA HIS A 212 15.57 1.62 14.92
C HIS A 212 15.89 3.12 15.02
N ASN A 213 15.15 3.87 15.83
CA ASN A 213 15.33 5.31 15.98
C ASN A 213 15.45 5.72 17.45
N THR A 214 16.47 6.51 17.75
CA THR A 214 16.63 7.13 19.05
C THR A 214 15.56 8.19 19.28
N LYS A 215 15.21 8.46 20.54
CA LYS A 215 14.26 9.54 20.89
C LYS A 215 14.71 10.91 20.37
N SER A 216 16.01 11.17 20.28
CA SER A 216 16.57 12.40 19.73
C SER A 216 16.35 12.50 18.22
N GLU A 217 16.55 11.43 17.46
CA GLU A 217 16.30 11.42 16.02
C GLU A 217 14.83 11.64 15.71
N ILE A 218 13.92 10.95 16.41
CA ILE A 218 12.47 11.14 16.26
C ILE A 218 12.09 12.59 16.54
N LYS A 219 12.53 13.16 17.66
CA LYS A 219 12.22 14.56 18.00
C LYS A 219 12.80 15.54 16.98
N SER A 220 14.02 15.28 16.49
CA SER A 220 14.67 16.13 15.49
C SER A 220 13.85 16.16 14.20
N LEU A 221 13.45 14.99 13.69
CA LEU A 221 12.67 14.89 12.47
C LEU A 221 11.31 15.58 12.61
N TYR A 222 10.56 15.28 13.67
CA TYR A 222 9.23 15.84 13.89
C TYR A 222 9.24 17.33 14.29
N SER A 223 10.42 17.91 14.55
CA SER A 223 10.60 19.36 14.74
C SER A 223 11.15 20.05 13.48
N SER A 224 11.46 19.30 12.43
CA SER A 224 12.01 19.86 11.19
C SER A 224 10.94 20.68 10.46
N PRO A 225 11.30 21.84 9.88
CA PRO A 225 10.41 22.60 9.00
C PRO A 225 10.04 21.86 7.69
N ARG A 226 10.64 20.70 7.42
CA ARG A 226 10.29 19.83 6.27
C ARG A 226 9.17 18.85 6.59
N VAL A 227 8.73 18.75 7.85
CA VAL A 227 7.74 17.77 8.30
C VAL A 227 6.53 18.49 8.87
N GLU A 228 5.39 18.29 8.24
CA GLU A 228 4.10 18.73 8.76
C GLU A 228 3.59 17.73 9.79
N VAL A 229 3.16 18.24 10.95
CA VAL A 229 2.62 17.44 12.04
C VAL A 229 1.25 17.97 12.43
N ILE A 230 0.34 17.07 12.82
CA ILE A 230 -0.96 17.46 13.37
C ILE A 230 -0.68 18.18 14.69
N ALA A 231 -1.20 19.41 14.82
CA ALA A 231 -1.09 20.16 16.06
C ALA A 231 -1.74 19.37 17.22
N PRO A 232 -1.11 19.34 18.40
CA PRO A 232 -1.61 18.56 19.54
C PRO A 232 -2.97 19.02 20.07
#